data_AF-A0A699V0N9-F1
#
_entry.id   AF-A0A699V0N9-F1
#
_cell.length_a   1.000
_cell.length_b   1.000
_cell.length_c   1.000
_cell.angle_alpha   90.00
_cell.angle_beta   90.00
_cell.angle_gamma   90.00
#
_symmetry.space_group_name_H-M   'P 1'
#
loop_
_entity.id
_entity.type
_entity.pdbx_description
1 polymer ?
#
loop_
_entity_poly.entity_id
_entity_poly.type
_entity_poly.pdbx_seq_one_letter_code
_entity_poly.pdbx_strand_id
1 'polypeptide(L)'
;IELKKKMADKYYPRNEMKKIETELWNLEVQGTDLTRYNQHFQELALMCVRTCPEESDRVERYIGGLPDSIHGSVVASKPKTMQEATEMATGLMDKKIRTYTERQAANKREFKDTSRNNKGRQQPPKRKDVARAYAAGSDNRQQYAWSRPLCPKYNFNHDGPCIPRCYKCNKIGHLARDCR
;
A
#
# COMPACT_ATOMS: atom_id res chain seq x y z
N ILE A 1 39.64 -6.16 -9.96
CA ILE A 1 38.53 -6.66 -10.81
C ILE A 1 39.00 -7.83 -11.69
N GLU A 2 40.19 -7.78 -12.28
CA GLU A 2 40.69 -8.82 -13.19
C GLU A 2 40.91 -10.20 -12.55
N LEU A 3 41.44 -10.26 -11.32
CA LEU A 3 41.62 -11.51 -10.58
C LEU A 3 40.28 -12.22 -10.28
N LYS A 4 39.27 -11.45 -9.84
CA LYS A 4 37.91 -11.97 -9.57
C LYS A 4 37.27 -12.56 -10.83
N LYS A 5 37.46 -11.92 -12.00
CA LYS A 5 37.00 -12.44 -13.30
C LYS A 5 37.68 -13.78 -13.64
N LYS A 6 39.01 -13.86 -13.54
CA LYS A 6 39.77 -15.09 -13.80
C LYS A 6 39.40 -16.24 -12.85
N MET A 7 39.10 -15.93 -11.57
CA MET A 7 38.62 -16.93 -10.62
C MET A 7 37.20 -17.41 -10.95
N ALA A 8 36.28 -16.51 -11.30
CA ALA A 8 34.93 -16.89 -11.72
C ALA A 8 34.98 -17.84 -12.93
N ASP A 9 35.81 -17.54 -13.94
CA ASP A 9 35.91 -18.38 -15.15
C ASP A 9 36.46 -19.78 -14.91
N LYS A 10 37.37 -19.92 -13.93
CA LYS A 10 38.02 -21.19 -13.63
C LYS A 10 37.16 -22.08 -12.74
N TYR A 11 36.36 -21.49 -11.85
CA TYR A 11 35.66 -22.22 -10.79
C TYR A 11 34.13 -22.23 -10.94
N TYR A 12 33.54 -21.33 -11.74
CA TYR A 12 32.10 -21.31 -12.00
C TYR A 12 31.78 -21.80 -13.41
N PRO A 13 31.21 -23.01 -13.56
CA PRO A 13 30.79 -23.49 -14.86
C PRO A 13 29.66 -22.61 -15.43
N ARG A 14 29.64 -22.50 -16.76
CA ARG A 14 28.83 -21.50 -17.49
C ARG A 14 27.32 -21.63 -17.24
N ASN A 15 26.86 -22.83 -16.92
CA ASN A 15 25.47 -23.12 -16.53
C ASN A 15 25.09 -22.52 -15.18
N GLU A 16 25.96 -22.59 -14.17
CA GLU A 16 25.73 -22.00 -12.85
C GLU A 16 25.75 -20.47 -12.94
N MET A 17 26.66 -19.89 -13.73
CA MET A 17 26.68 -18.45 -13.97
C MET A 17 25.35 -17.95 -14.55
N LYS A 18 24.77 -18.67 -15.52
CA LYS A 18 23.46 -18.32 -16.08
C LYS A 18 22.34 -18.35 -15.04
N LYS A 19 22.39 -19.26 -14.08
CA LYS A 19 21.40 -19.31 -12.99
C LYS A 19 21.52 -18.09 -12.09
N ILE A 20 22.74 -17.75 -11.67
CA ILE A 20 23.03 -16.57 -10.84
C ILE A 20 22.59 -15.29 -11.56
N GLU A 21 22.89 -15.18 -12.87
CA GLU A 21 22.41 -14.07 -13.69
C GLU A 21 20.88 -14.00 -13.68
N THR A 22 20.21 -15.11 -13.97
CA THR A 22 18.74 -15.18 -13.98
C THR A 22 18.15 -14.82 -12.63
N GLU A 23 18.76 -15.25 -11.54
CA GLU A 23 18.33 -14.91 -10.18
C GLU A 23 18.48 -13.42 -9.90
N LEU A 24 19.63 -12.82 -10.26
CA LEU A 24 19.86 -11.38 -10.13
C LEU A 24 18.82 -10.55 -10.90
N TRP A 25 18.46 -11.02 -12.09
CA TRP A 25 17.47 -10.36 -12.95
C TRP A 25 16.04 -10.43 -12.42
N ASN A 26 15.70 -11.48 -11.69
CA ASN A 26 14.38 -11.65 -11.09
C ASN A 26 14.36 -11.27 -9.59
N LEU A 27 15.43 -10.63 -9.10
CA LEU A 27 15.53 -10.29 -7.70
C LEU A 27 14.67 -9.06 -7.40
N GLU A 28 13.71 -9.23 -6.50
CA GLU A 28 12.81 -8.16 -6.06
C GLU A 28 12.74 -8.09 -4.53
N VAL A 29 12.44 -6.90 -4.02
CA VAL A 29 12.20 -6.70 -2.59
C VAL A 29 10.90 -7.39 -2.19
N GLN A 30 10.98 -8.27 -1.18
CA GLN A 30 9.80 -8.92 -0.62
C GLN A 30 9.25 -8.11 0.57
N GLY A 31 8.03 -7.60 0.41
CA GLY A 31 7.33 -6.84 1.45
C GLY A 31 8.10 -5.56 1.82
N THR A 32 8.64 -5.52 3.04
CA THR A 32 9.44 -4.40 3.56
C THR A 32 10.88 -4.81 3.92
N ASP A 33 11.33 -6.00 3.54
CA ASP A 33 12.67 -6.50 3.89
C ASP A 33 13.71 -6.06 2.85
N LEU A 34 14.08 -4.77 2.92
CA LEU A 34 15.11 -4.21 2.05
C LEU A 34 16.52 -4.68 2.45
N THR A 35 16.74 -5.02 3.72
CA THR A 35 18.04 -5.48 4.22
C THR A 35 18.44 -6.79 3.56
N ARG A 36 17.53 -7.77 3.54
CA ARG A 36 17.76 -9.06 2.88
C ARG A 36 17.97 -8.89 1.37
N TYR A 37 17.18 -8.02 0.75
CA TYR A 37 17.35 -7.68 -0.67
C TYR A 37 18.75 -7.10 -0.95
N ASN A 38 19.20 -6.12 -0.16
CA ASN A 38 20.50 -5.48 -0.33
C ASN A 38 21.65 -6.48 -0.19
N GLN A 39 21.58 -7.35 0.82
CA GLN A 39 22.59 -8.38 1.03
C GLN A 39 22.64 -9.35 -0.16
N HIS A 40 21.49 -9.89 -0.56
CA HIS A 40 21.42 -10.87 -1.64
C HIS A 40 21.83 -10.27 -2.99
N PHE A 41 21.43 -9.03 -3.25
CA PHE A 41 21.86 -8.28 -4.43
C PHE A 41 23.38 -8.13 -4.48
N GLN A 42 24.02 -7.76 -3.37
CA GLN A 42 25.48 -7.61 -3.31
C GLN A 42 26.21 -8.93 -3.54
N GLU A 43 25.71 -10.03 -2.98
CA GLU A 43 26.26 -11.36 -3.18
C GLU A 43 26.16 -11.77 -4.66
N LEU A 44 24.98 -11.65 -5.28
CA LEU A 44 24.77 -11.97 -6.69
C LEU A 44 25.56 -11.05 -7.64
N ALA A 45 25.57 -9.74 -7.38
CA ALA A 45 26.31 -8.77 -8.19
C ALA A 45 27.83 -8.99 -8.14
N LEU A 46 28.35 -9.46 -6.99
CA LEU A 46 29.75 -9.85 -6.86
C LEU A 46 30.10 -11.08 -7.70
N MET A 47 29.15 -11.98 -7.91
CA MET A 47 29.32 -13.16 -8.76
C MET A 47 29.17 -12.80 -10.24
N CYS A 48 28.27 -11.89 -10.58
CA CYS A 48 27.99 -11.42 -11.95
C CYS A 48 28.94 -10.32 -12.47
N VAL A 49 30.24 -10.39 -12.14
CA VAL A 49 31.24 -9.35 -12.55
C VAL A 49 31.33 -9.16 -14.07
N ARG A 50 30.98 -10.19 -14.86
CA ARG A 50 30.97 -10.12 -16.32
C ARG A 50 29.73 -9.43 -16.88
N THR A 51 28.59 -9.61 -16.22
CA THR A 51 27.26 -9.17 -16.66
C THR A 51 26.93 -7.76 -16.18
N CYS A 52 27.57 -7.31 -15.09
CA CYS A 52 27.50 -5.95 -14.58
C CYS A 52 28.93 -5.38 -14.40
N PRO A 53 29.65 -5.13 -15.52
CA PRO A 53 31.01 -4.61 -15.49
C PRO A 53 31.06 -3.17 -14.97
N GLU A 54 30.03 -2.37 -15.26
CA GLU A 54 29.97 -0.96 -14.90
C GLU A 54 29.14 -0.74 -13.61
N GLU A 55 29.38 0.36 -12.91
CA GLU A 55 28.63 0.69 -11.69
C GLU A 55 27.18 1.09 -12.00
N SER A 56 26.98 1.83 -13.10
CA SER A 56 25.68 2.16 -13.69
C SER A 56 24.81 0.91 -13.89
N ASP A 57 25.36 -0.14 -14.48
CA ASP A 57 24.63 -1.40 -14.70
C ASP A 57 24.09 -1.97 -13.39
N ARG A 58 24.89 -1.92 -12.32
CA ARG A 58 24.49 -2.44 -11.01
C ARG A 58 23.41 -1.57 -10.39
N VAL A 59 23.54 -0.25 -10.52
CA VAL A 59 22.55 0.70 -10.03
C VAL A 59 21.21 0.49 -10.73
N GLU A 60 21.20 0.37 -12.05
CA GLU A 60 19.97 0.10 -12.81
C GLU A 60 19.32 -1.22 -12.42
N ARG A 61 20.12 -2.29 -12.25
CA ARG A 61 19.63 -3.60 -11.78
C ARG A 61 19.04 -3.52 -10.39
N TYR A 62 19.71 -2.82 -9.48
CA TYR A 62 19.25 -2.62 -8.11
C TYR A 62 17.92 -1.87 -8.07
N ILE A 63 17.81 -0.79 -8.86
CA ILE A 63 16.57 -0.02 -8.94
C ILE A 63 15.44 -0.87 -9.49
N GLY A 64 15.70 -1.72 -10.49
CA GLY A 64 14.69 -2.60 -11.10
C GLY A 64 14.02 -3.58 -10.13
N GLY A 65 14.68 -3.97 -9.04
CA GLY A 65 14.11 -4.84 -8.02
C GLY A 65 13.36 -4.11 -6.90
N LEU A 66 13.32 -2.78 -6.90
CA LEU A 66 12.65 -1.98 -5.87
C LEU A 66 11.13 -1.98 -6.05
N PRO A 67 10.36 -1.93 -4.95
CA PRO A 67 8.90 -1.89 -5.06
C PRO A 67 8.45 -0.55 -5.64
N ASP A 68 7.39 -0.55 -6.45
CA ASP A 68 6.75 0.64 -7.10
C ASP A 68 6.62 1.82 -6.16
N SER A 69 6.32 1.48 -4.92
CA SER A 69 6.13 2.37 -3.80
C SER A 69 7.30 3.36 -3.59
N ILE A 70 8.54 2.99 -3.92
CA ILE A 70 9.73 3.86 -3.83
C ILE A 70 10.48 3.98 -5.16
N HIS A 71 10.26 3.05 -6.10
CA HIS A 71 10.96 2.97 -7.38
C HIS A 71 11.03 4.32 -8.11
N GLY A 72 9.88 4.96 -8.34
CA GLY A 72 9.83 6.23 -9.08
C GLY A 72 10.65 7.36 -8.44
N SER A 73 10.67 7.41 -7.11
CA SER A 73 11.45 8.42 -6.37
C SER A 73 12.95 8.17 -6.48
N VAL A 74 13.39 6.90 -6.43
CA VAL A 74 14.81 6.55 -6.57
C VAL A 74 15.29 6.81 -8.00
N VAL A 75 14.50 6.44 -9.01
CA VAL A 75 14.79 6.74 -10.43
C VAL A 75 14.97 8.24 -10.66
N ALA A 76 14.08 9.06 -10.10
CA ALA A 76 14.11 10.52 -10.28
C ALA A 76 15.39 11.15 -9.71
N SER A 77 15.94 10.59 -8.63
CA SER A 77 17.18 11.07 -8.00
C SER A 77 18.45 10.72 -8.77
N LYS A 78 18.39 9.79 -9.74
CA LYS A 78 19.51 9.38 -10.60
C LYS A 78 20.80 9.06 -9.82
N PRO A 79 20.77 8.06 -8.91
CA PRO A 79 21.98 7.66 -8.19
C PRO A 79 23.08 7.28 -9.18
N LYS A 80 24.31 7.69 -8.87
CA LYS A 80 25.50 7.33 -9.65
C LYS A 80 26.19 6.11 -9.08
N THR A 81 26.04 5.91 -7.77
CA THR A 81 26.70 4.81 -7.05
C THR A 81 25.68 3.86 -6.43
N MET A 82 26.13 2.62 -6.21
CA MET A 82 25.33 1.62 -5.50
C MET A 82 24.98 2.05 -4.07
N GLN A 83 25.90 2.78 -3.43
CA GLN A 83 25.70 3.29 -2.08
C GLN A 83 24.58 4.34 -2.06
N GLU A 84 24.62 5.32 -2.97
CA GLU A 84 23.56 6.33 -3.08
C GLU A 84 22.18 5.69 -3.30
N ALA A 85 22.10 4.71 -4.22
CA ALA A 85 20.85 4.00 -4.49
C ALA A 85 20.31 3.29 -3.22
N THR A 86 21.20 2.64 -2.47
CA THR A 86 20.87 1.92 -1.23
C THR A 86 20.41 2.86 -0.13
N GLU A 87 21.12 3.97 0.07
CA GLU A 87 20.79 4.99 1.09
C GLU A 87 19.42 5.63 0.80
N MET A 88 19.15 5.96 -0.46
CA MET A 88 17.85 6.51 -0.85
C MET A 88 16.71 5.51 -0.68
N ALA A 89 16.89 4.27 -1.11
CA ALA A 89 15.86 3.23 -0.97
C ALA A 89 15.53 2.98 0.50
N THR A 90 16.55 2.90 1.35
CA THR A 90 16.41 2.71 2.81
C THR A 90 15.70 3.89 3.45
N GLY A 91 16.14 5.12 3.18
CA GLY A 91 15.52 6.32 3.73
C GLY A 91 14.04 6.48 3.33
N LEU A 92 13.70 6.14 2.08
CA LEU A 92 12.31 6.17 1.60
C LEU A 92 11.45 5.08 2.24
N MET A 93 11.98 3.87 2.41
CA MET A 93 11.26 2.78 3.05
C MET A 93 11.00 3.07 4.53
N ASP A 94 12.02 3.54 5.26
CA ASP A 94 11.88 3.94 6.66
C ASP A 94 10.86 5.05 6.84
N LYS A 95 10.87 6.05 5.94
CA LYS A 95 9.88 7.12 5.95
C LYS A 95 8.45 6.57 5.81
N LYS A 96 8.24 5.60 4.92
CA LYS A 96 6.92 4.95 4.76
C LYS A 96 6.48 4.17 5.99
N ILE A 97 7.39 3.39 6.58
CA ILE A 97 7.11 2.62 7.80
C ILE A 97 6.71 3.58 8.93
N ARG A 98 7.44 4.68 9.11
CA ARG A 98 7.11 5.71 10.11
C ARG A 98 5.73 6.33 9.86
N THR A 99 5.46 6.79 8.63
CA THR A 99 4.15 7.39 8.29
C THR A 99 2.99 6.41 8.49
N TYR A 100 3.16 5.13 8.18
CA TYR A 100 2.11 4.13 8.42
C TYR A 100 1.86 3.91 9.91
N THR A 101 2.93 3.81 10.70
CA THR A 101 2.87 3.66 12.16
C THR A 101 2.19 4.86 12.83
N GLU A 102 2.52 6.08 12.39
CA GLU A 102 1.88 7.31 12.87
C GLU A 102 0.38 7.35 12.59
N ARG A 103 -0.03 6.97 11.36
CA ARG A 103 -1.46 6.88 11.00
C ARG A 103 -2.21 5.84 11.82
N GLN A 104 -1.60 4.68 12.06
CA GLN A 104 -2.19 3.68 12.95
C GLN A 104 -2.36 4.20 14.38
N ALA A 105 -1.35 4.90 14.91
CA ALA A 105 -1.42 5.48 16.24
C ALA A 105 -2.51 6.57 16.34
N ALA A 106 -2.65 7.42 15.33
CA ALA A 106 -3.70 8.44 15.24
C ALA A 106 -5.10 7.82 15.22
N ASN A 107 -5.33 6.84 14.33
CA ASN A 107 -6.61 6.13 14.25
C ASN A 107 -6.98 5.42 15.57
N LYS A 108 -5.99 4.88 16.29
CA LYS A 108 -6.21 4.25 17.61
C LYS A 108 -6.64 5.26 18.68
N ARG A 109 -6.11 6.49 18.64
CA ARG A 109 -6.50 7.57 19.56
C ARG A 109 -7.93 8.04 19.26
N GLU A 110 -8.27 8.25 17.99
CA GLU A 110 -9.64 8.60 17.58
C GLU A 110 -10.67 7.52 17.92
N PHE A 111 -10.35 6.24 17.73
CA PHE A 111 -11.23 5.14 18.15
C PHE A 111 -11.46 5.14 19.67
N LYS A 112 -10.40 5.37 20.45
CA LYS A 112 -10.49 5.42 21.91
C LYS A 112 -11.34 6.61 22.38
N ASP A 113 -11.14 7.80 21.81
CA ASP A 113 -11.91 9.00 22.14
C ASP A 113 -13.39 8.87 21.74
N THR A 114 -13.68 8.29 20.57
CA THR A 114 -15.04 8.01 20.12
C THR A 114 -15.73 6.99 21.04
N SER A 115 -15.03 5.94 21.47
CA SER A 115 -15.56 4.95 22.42
C SER A 115 -15.86 5.54 23.81
N ARG A 116 -15.06 6.52 24.24
CA ARG A 116 -15.18 7.17 25.56
C ARG A 116 -16.35 8.15 25.57
N ASN A 117 -16.58 8.83 24.46
CA ASN A 117 -17.70 9.76 24.30
C ASN A 117 -19.07 9.06 24.14
N ASN A 118 -19.09 7.83 23.62
CA ASN A 118 -20.33 7.03 23.53
C ASN A 118 -20.84 6.45 24.86
N LYS A 119 -20.01 6.40 25.92
CA LYS A 119 -20.47 5.99 27.26
C LYS A 119 -21.24 7.09 28.00
N GLY A 120 -21.19 8.34 27.54
CA GLY A 120 -21.88 9.49 28.14
C GLY A 120 -23.19 9.92 27.46
N ARG A 121 -23.60 9.25 26.37
CA ARG A 121 -24.78 9.68 25.57
C ARG A 121 -25.74 8.53 25.27
N GLN A 122 -26.15 7.79 26.30
CA GLN A 122 -27.41 7.04 26.24
C GLN A 122 -28.58 7.97 26.58
N GLN A 123 -28.94 8.83 25.62
CA GLN A 123 -30.29 9.40 25.58
C GLN A 123 -30.77 9.24 24.13
N PRO A 124 -31.78 8.39 23.85
CA PRO A 124 -32.42 8.44 22.54
C PRO A 124 -33.05 9.83 22.39
N PRO A 125 -32.97 10.48 21.21
CA PRO A 125 -33.67 11.74 21.02
C PRO A 125 -35.17 11.44 21.14
N LYS A 126 -35.78 11.98 22.20
CA LYS A 126 -37.23 11.97 22.39
C LYS A 126 -37.87 12.59 21.15
N ARG A 127 -38.59 11.76 20.38
CA ARG A 127 -39.53 12.24 19.37
C ARG A 127 -40.51 13.18 20.07
N LYS A 128 -40.49 14.46 19.68
CA LYS A 128 -41.64 15.33 19.84
C LYS A 128 -42.18 15.56 18.44
N ASP A 129 -43.27 14.87 18.16
CA ASP A 129 -44.17 15.21 17.06
C ASP A 129 -44.60 16.67 17.25
N VAL A 130 -44.28 17.54 16.28
CA VAL A 130 -44.94 18.84 16.15
C VAL A 130 -45.24 19.07 14.68
N ALA A 131 -46.49 19.50 14.47
CA ALA A 131 -47.20 19.60 13.24
C ALA A 131 -46.57 20.53 12.18
N ARG A 132 -46.85 20.16 10.94
CA ARG A 132 -46.74 20.89 9.68
C ARG A 132 -47.16 22.36 9.77
N ALA A 133 -46.38 23.26 9.18
CA ALA A 133 -46.85 24.56 8.69
C ALA A 133 -46.05 24.98 7.44
N TYR A 134 -46.76 25.44 6.42
CA TYR A 134 -46.25 25.89 5.12
C TYR A 134 -45.62 27.29 5.23
N ALA A 135 -44.48 27.50 4.57
CA ALA A 135 -44.12 28.79 3.99
C ALA A 135 -43.12 28.57 2.85
N ALA A 136 -43.49 29.02 1.65
CA ALA A 136 -42.62 29.13 0.49
C ALA A 136 -41.70 30.36 0.65
N GLY A 137 -40.43 30.20 0.30
CA GLY A 137 -39.44 31.28 0.25
C GLY A 137 -38.14 30.76 -0.37
N SER A 138 -37.69 31.44 -1.42
CA SER A 138 -36.72 31.04 -2.45
C SER A 138 -35.25 31.33 -2.13
N ASP A 139 -34.40 30.65 -2.91
CA ASP A 139 -33.00 30.92 -3.28
C ASP A 139 -31.88 30.84 -2.22
N ASN A 140 -31.11 29.74 -2.30
CA ASN A 140 -29.77 29.83 -2.90
C ASN A 140 -29.20 28.43 -3.20
N ARG A 141 -28.89 28.20 -4.48
CA ARG A 141 -28.10 27.06 -4.94
C ARG A 141 -26.67 27.20 -4.44
N GLN A 142 -26.26 26.30 -3.56
CA GLN A 142 -24.86 25.96 -3.42
C GLN A 142 -24.72 24.44 -3.48
N GLN A 143 -24.27 23.98 -4.65
CA GLN A 143 -23.88 22.61 -4.94
C GLN A 143 -22.62 22.29 -4.10
N TYR A 144 -22.83 21.79 -2.89
CA TYR A 144 -21.83 21.00 -2.19
C TYR A 144 -22.21 19.54 -2.40
N ALA A 145 -21.32 18.75 -3.01
CA ALA A 145 -21.53 17.34 -3.30
C ALA A 145 -22.01 16.60 -2.03
N TRP A 146 -23.29 16.26 -2.02
CA TRP A 146 -24.01 15.71 -0.89
C TRP A 146 -23.42 14.35 -0.51
N SER A 147 -22.91 14.23 0.71
CA SER A 147 -22.81 12.96 1.41
C SER A 147 -24.16 12.25 1.32
N ARG A 148 -24.23 11.16 0.55
CA ARG A 148 -25.49 10.43 0.33
C ARG A 148 -26.05 9.97 1.68
N PRO A 149 -27.33 10.20 1.98
CA PRO A 149 -27.93 9.76 3.22
C PRO A 149 -27.91 8.21 3.28
N LEU A 150 -27.55 7.68 4.44
CA LEU A 150 -27.55 6.25 4.73
C LEU A 150 -28.96 5.68 4.58
N CYS A 151 -29.13 4.50 3.95
CA CYS A 151 -30.44 3.83 3.93
C CYS A 151 -30.83 3.53 5.39
N PRO A 152 -31.96 4.05 5.93
CA PRO A 152 -32.33 3.89 7.34
C PRO A 152 -32.48 2.43 7.78
N LYS A 153 -32.67 1.53 6.81
CA LYS A 153 -32.86 0.09 7.02
C LYS A 153 -31.55 -0.69 7.16
N TYR A 154 -30.45 -0.20 6.60
CA TYR A 154 -29.17 -0.93 6.54
C TYR A 154 -27.96 -0.13 6.99
N ASN A 155 -28.09 1.19 7.17
CA ASN A 155 -27.01 2.07 7.63
C ASN A 155 -25.74 2.00 6.75
N PHE A 156 -25.92 1.77 5.43
CA PHE A 156 -24.86 1.80 4.41
C PHE A 156 -25.32 2.64 3.20
N ASN A 157 -24.35 3.13 2.41
CA ASN A 157 -24.59 3.81 1.14
C ASN A 157 -24.75 2.78 0.02
N HIS A 158 -25.78 2.91 -0.82
CA HIS A 158 -25.91 2.13 -2.05
C HIS A 158 -26.49 2.99 -3.18
N ASP A 159 -26.15 2.63 -4.42
CA ASP A 159 -26.72 3.23 -5.63
C ASP A 159 -27.93 2.42 -6.09
N GLY A 160 -29.09 3.08 -6.18
CA GLY A 160 -30.34 2.46 -6.61
C GLY A 160 -31.27 2.03 -5.46
N PRO A 161 -32.39 1.34 -5.77
CA PRO A 161 -33.37 0.90 -4.79
C PRO A 161 -32.73 0.07 -3.67
N CYS A 162 -33.16 0.28 -2.42
CA CYS A 162 -32.63 -0.39 -1.22
C CYS A 162 -33.07 -1.87 -1.20
N ILE A 163 -32.45 -2.69 -2.07
CA ILE A 163 -32.72 -4.12 -2.20
C ILE A 163 -31.78 -4.88 -1.25
N PRO A 164 -32.31 -5.62 -0.26
CA PRO A 164 -31.47 -6.40 0.65
C PRO A 164 -30.61 -7.42 -0.09
N ARG A 165 -29.33 -7.52 0.28
CA ARG A 165 -28.47 -8.64 -0.10
C ARG A 165 -28.25 -9.53 1.12
N CYS A 166 -28.55 -10.81 0.99
CA CYS A 166 -28.31 -11.80 2.03
C CYS A 166 -26.81 -12.12 2.08
N TYR A 167 -26.12 -11.85 3.19
CA TYR A 167 -24.69 -12.15 3.31
C TYR A 167 -24.39 -13.66 3.44
N LYS A 168 -25.40 -14.50 3.73
CA LYS A 168 -25.24 -15.97 3.82
C LYS A 168 -25.20 -16.64 2.44
N CYS A 169 -26.10 -16.26 1.53
CA CYS A 169 -26.23 -16.88 0.21
C CYS A 169 -25.87 -15.93 -0.96
N ASN A 170 -25.48 -14.70 -0.64
CA ASN A 170 -25.12 -13.62 -1.57
C ASN A 170 -26.23 -13.21 -2.57
N LYS A 171 -27.46 -13.70 -2.40
CA LYS A 171 -28.62 -13.38 -3.23
C LYS A 171 -29.30 -12.08 -2.77
N ILE A 172 -29.86 -11.36 -3.74
CA ILE A 172 -30.67 -10.16 -3.50
C ILE A 172 -32.13 -10.53 -3.19
N GLY A 173 -32.85 -9.66 -2.48
CA GLY A 173 -34.29 -9.78 -2.22
C GLY A 173 -34.69 -10.26 -0.81
N HIS A 174 -33.76 -10.71 0.03
CA HIS A 174 -34.07 -11.13 1.42
C HIS A 174 -32.92 -10.86 2.40
N LEU A 175 -33.24 -10.82 3.70
CA LEU A 175 -32.27 -10.69 4.79
C LEU A 175 -31.72 -12.06 5.21
N ALA A 176 -30.54 -12.10 5.79
CA ALA A 176 -29.94 -13.36 6.27
C ALA A 176 -30.74 -14.08 7.37
N ARG A 177 -31.66 -13.38 8.06
CA ARG A 177 -32.61 -13.98 9.01
C ARG A 177 -33.75 -14.74 8.32
N ASP A 178 -34.03 -14.40 7.07
CA ASP A 178 -35.12 -14.96 6.25
C ASP A 178 -34.56 -15.94 5.18
N CYS A 179 -33.28 -16.29 5.26
CA CYS A 179 -32.62 -17.20 4.32
C CYS A 179 -33.00 -18.65 4.66
N ARG A 180 -33.74 -19.30 3.76
CA ARG A 180 -34.01 -20.75 3.77
C ARG A 180 -33.01 -21.50 2.91
#